data_AF-A0A6N9V2R6-F1
#
_entry.id   AF-A0A6N9V2R6-F1
#
_cell.length_a   1.000
_cell.length_b   1.000
_cell.length_c   1.000
_cell.angle_alpha   90.00
_cell.angle_beta   90.00
_cell.angle_gamma   90.00
#
_symmetry.space_group_name_H-M   'P 1'
#
loop_
_entity.id
_entity.type
_entity.pdbx_description
1 polymer ?
#
loop_
_entity_poly.entity_id
_entity_poly.type
_entity_poly.pdbx_seq_one_letter_code
_entity_poly.pdbx_strand_id
1 'polypeptide(L)'
;TREDIPFHYALADRFTVCDAYHCSFIGATDPNRYYLWSGHTGNDGTGGGPVLGNEERGYGWRTYPERLEEAGVSWKIYQDIGDGLNAAGHWGWINDAYRGNYGDNSLLYFNNYRNAQPGDPLYDKARTGTDVSAGGGYFDAITADVQAGTLPRISWVAAPEAFTEHSNFPSNYGAWYIAGLL
;
A
#
# COMPACT_ATOMS: atom_id res chain seq x y z
N THR A 1 19.80 -17.60 0.84
CA THR A 1 19.98 -18.74 1.76
C THR A 1 19.31 -18.40 3.09
N ARG A 2 19.28 -19.32 4.07
CA ARG A 2 18.67 -19.05 5.39
C ARG A 2 19.41 -17.94 6.13
N GLU A 3 20.71 -17.86 5.91
CA GLU A 3 21.63 -16.89 6.49
C GLU A 3 21.44 -15.48 5.89
N ASP A 4 20.95 -15.37 4.64
CA ASP A 4 20.77 -14.08 3.97
C ASP A 4 19.49 -13.35 4.44
N ILE A 5 18.42 -14.08 4.75
CA ILE A 5 17.11 -13.53 5.17
C ILE A 5 16.54 -14.29 6.39
N PRO A 6 17.27 -14.29 7.53
CA PRO A 6 16.94 -15.15 8.67
C PRO A 6 15.57 -14.86 9.29
N PHE A 7 15.14 -13.59 9.28
CA PHE A 7 13.82 -13.19 9.78
C PHE A 7 12.67 -13.82 8.97
N HIS A 8 12.77 -13.80 7.62
CA HIS A 8 11.76 -14.40 6.74
C HIS A 8 11.67 -15.91 6.92
N TYR A 9 12.80 -16.60 7.05
CA TYR A 9 12.80 -18.03 7.35
C TYR A 9 12.22 -18.34 8.73
N ALA A 10 12.45 -17.49 9.74
CA ALA A 10 11.84 -17.66 11.05
C ALA A 10 10.30 -17.53 10.97
N LEU A 11 9.77 -16.63 10.14
CA LEU A 11 8.32 -16.55 9.87
C LEU A 11 7.82 -17.80 9.14
N ALA A 12 8.51 -18.22 8.08
CA ALA A 12 8.14 -19.41 7.31
C ALA A 12 8.15 -20.70 8.15
N ASP A 13 9.04 -20.81 9.14
CA ASP A 13 9.11 -21.97 10.04
C ASP A 13 7.96 -22.00 11.07
N ARG A 14 7.24 -20.89 11.26
CA ARG A 14 6.19 -20.74 12.30
C ARG A 14 4.79 -20.53 11.75
N PHE A 15 4.68 -20.04 10.53
CA PHE A 15 3.40 -19.74 9.89
C PHE A 15 3.27 -20.48 8.57
N THR A 16 2.07 -20.41 7.99
CA THR A 16 1.79 -21.05 6.70
C THR A 16 2.41 -20.25 5.57
N VAL A 17 3.05 -20.97 4.64
CA VAL A 17 3.55 -20.41 3.37
C VAL A 17 2.75 -21.01 2.23
N CYS A 18 2.31 -20.15 1.30
CA CYS A 18 1.71 -20.55 0.04
C CYS A 18 2.80 -20.61 -1.04
N ASP A 19 3.45 -21.74 -1.20
CA ASP A 19 4.59 -21.94 -2.12
C ASP A 19 4.21 -22.07 -3.61
N ALA A 20 2.90 -22.09 -3.91
CA ALA A 20 2.33 -22.00 -5.25
C ALA A 20 1.54 -20.70 -5.49
N TYR A 21 1.95 -19.60 -4.86
CA TYR A 21 1.38 -18.26 -5.09
C TYR A 21 2.03 -17.59 -6.31
N HIS A 22 1.23 -17.05 -7.23
CA HIS A 22 1.70 -16.41 -8.45
C HIS A 22 1.20 -14.97 -8.55
N CYS A 23 1.97 -14.12 -9.24
CA CYS A 23 1.49 -12.80 -9.63
C CYS A 23 0.28 -12.92 -10.57
N SER A 24 -0.64 -11.96 -10.50
CA SER A 24 -1.84 -11.96 -11.36
C SER A 24 -1.50 -11.57 -12.80
N PHE A 25 -0.42 -10.83 -13.00
CA PHE A 25 0.05 -10.36 -14.29
C PHE A 25 1.57 -10.53 -14.40
N ILE A 26 2.03 -11.21 -15.45
CA ILE A 26 3.46 -11.36 -15.75
C ILE A 26 3.95 -10.07 -16.42
N GLY A 27 4.41 -9.12 -15.61
CA GLY A 27 4.88 -7.83 -16.12
C GLY A 27 5.22 -6.85 -15.00
N ALA A 28 4.84 -5.58 -15.20
CA ALA A 28 5.20 -4.50 -14.30
C ALA A 28 4.52 -4.58 -12.91
N THR A 29 4.97 -3.72 -12.01
CA THR A 29 4.50 -3.63 -10.62
C THR A 29 3.01 -3.26 -10.53
N ASP A 30 2.61 -2.19 -11.21
CA ASP A 30 1.29 -1.60 -11.06
C ASP A 30 0.13 -2.48 -11.52
N PRO A 31 0.21 -3.19 -12.66
CA PRO A 31 -0.83 -4.13 -13.06
C PRO A 31 -1.15 -5.15 -11.96
N ASN A 32 -0.14 -5.65 -11.25
CA ASN A 32 -0.33 -6.58 -10.14
C ASN A 32 -1.01 -5.92 -8.92
N ARG A 33 -0.67 -4.66 -8.62
CA ARG A 33 -1.36 -3.89 -7.57
C ARG A 33 -2.80 -3.58 -7.96
N TYR A 34 -3.09 -3.32 -9.23
CA TYR A 34 -4.46 -3.14 -9.69
C TYR A 34 -5.26 -4.44 -9.58
N TYR A 35 -4.68 -5.60 -9.87
CA TYR A 35 -5.33 -6.88 -9.58
C TYR A 35 -5.65 -7.06 -8.09
N LEU A 36 -4.76 -6.66 -7.17
CA LEU A 36 -5.04 -6.67 -5.73
C LEU A 36 -6.28 -5.82 -5.40
N TRP A 37 -6.45 -4.65 -6.03
CA TRP A 37 -7.53 -3.72 -5.70
C TRP A 37 -8.83 -3.96 -6.44
N SER A 38 -8.80 -4.23 -7.75
CA SER A 38 -9.99 -4.34 -8.59
C SER A 38 -10.22 -5.74 -9.14
N GLY A 39 -9.25 -6.66 -9.01
CA GLY A 39 -9.31 -7.99 -9.61
C GLY A 39 -9.09 -8.01 -11.12
N HIS A 40 -8.75 -6.86 -11.74
CA HIS A 40 -8.46 -6.74 -13.16
C HIS A 40 -7.72 -5.43 -13.49
N THR A 41 -7.16 -5.34 -14.70
CA THR A 41 -6.43 -4.17 -15.22
C THR A 41 -7.18 -3.47 -16.37
N GLY A 42 -8.52 -3.53 -16.37
CA GLY A 42 -9.36 -2.91 -17.41
C GLY A 42 -9.29 -3.62 -18.77
N ASN A 43 -9.15 -4.94 -18.77
CA ASN A 43 -9.12 -5.78 -19.97
C ASN A 43 -10.44 -5.79 -20.78
N ASP A 44 -11.49 -5.18 -20.26
CA ASP A 44 -12.75 -4.89 -20.95
C ASP A 44 -12.70 -3.62 -21.81
N GLY A 45 -11.60 -2.86 -21.72
CA GLY A 45 -11.38 -1.62 -22.48
C GLY A 45 -12.09 -0.41 -21.90
N THR A 46 -12.68 -0.51 -20.70
CA THR A 46 -13.36 0.61 -20.04
C THR A 46 -12.55 1.13 -18.85
N GLY A 47 -12.81 2.37 -18.44
CA GLY A 47 -12.18 2.94 -17.23
C GLY A 47 -10.67 3.16 -17.31
N GLY A 48 -10.08 3.21 -18.51
CA GLY A 48 -8.66 3.55 -18.71
C GLY A 48 -7.70 2.37 -18.91
N GLY A 49 -8.22 1.15 -19.10
CA GLY A 49 -7.42 -0.03 -19.46
C GLY A 49 -7.47 -0.41 -20.95
N PRO A 50 -6.82 -1.51 -21.35
CA PRO A 50 -5.99 -2.38 -20.51
C PRO A 50 -4.67 -1.73 -20.10
N VAL A 51 -4.23 -1.98 -18.86
CA VAL A 51 -2.94 -1.52 -18.36
C VAL A 51 -1.95 -2.66 -18.28
N LEU A 52 -0.77 -2.46 -18.89
CA LEU A 52 0.31 -3.44 -18.99
C LEU A 52 1.62 -2.93 -18.35
N GLY A 53 1.72 -1.63 -18.04
CA GLY A 53 2.88 -0.97 -17.44
C GLY A 53 2.52 -0.16 -16.19
N ASN A 54 3.42 0.74 -15.80
CA ASN A 54 3.26 1.64 -14.65
C ASN A 54 2.85 3.04 -15.12
N GLU A 55 1.81 3.16 -15.96
CA GLU A 55 1.45 4.45 -16.56
C GLU A 55 0.69 5.39 -15.61
N GLU A 56 0.09 4.86 -14.53
CA GLU A 56 -0.56 5.62 -13.46
C GLU A 56 -1.54 6.70 -13.97
N ARG A 57 -2.32 6.41 -15.02
CA ARG A 57 -3.06 7.47 -15.77
C ARG A 57 -4.34 7.96 -15.10
N GLY A 58 -4.87 7.22 -14.12
CA GLY A 58 -6.20 7.50 -13.55
C GLY A 58 -7.22 6.47 -14.02
N TYR A 59 -7.67 5.60 -13.12
CA TYR A 59 -8.51 4.46 -13.48
C TYR A 59 -9.93 4.55 -12.88
N GLY A 60 -10.91 4.11 -13.66
CA GLY A 60 -12.33 4.15 -13.31
C GLY A 60 -12.90 2.82 -12.81
N TRP A 61 -12.06 1.84 -12.49
CA TRP A 61 -12.53 0.53 -12.04
C TRP A 61 -12.91 0.55 -10.56
N ARG A 62 -13.97 -0.19 -10.21
CA ARG A 62 -14.40 -0.36 -8.84
C ARG A 62 -13.34 -1.11 -8.04
N THR A 63 -12.86 -0.53 -6.94
CA THR A 63 -11.86 -1.17 -6.07
C THR A 63 -12.52 -2.00 -4.96
N TYR A 64 -11.73 -2.80 -4.25
CA TYR A 64 -12.18 -3.60 -3.13
C TYR A 64 -12.49 -2.76 -1.88
N PRO A 65 -11.66 -1.78 -1.46
CA PRO A 65 -12.00 -0.89 -0.35
C PRO A 65 -13.29 -0.11 -0.58
N GLU A 66 -13.56 0.28 -1.82
CA GLU A 66 -14.82 0.86 -2.24
C GLU A 66 -16.04 -0.05 -1.93
N ARG A 67 -15.95 -1.35 -2.24
CA ARG A 67 -16.98 -2.34 -1.88
C ARG A 67 -17.09 -2.53 -0.36
N LEU A 68 -15.97 -2.47 0.36
CA LEU A 68 -15.97 -2.52 1.83
C LEU A 68 -16.69 -1.31 2.43
N GLU A 69 -16.47 -0.13 1.87
CA GLU A 69 -17.13 1.11 2.29
C GLU A 69 -18.66 1.00 2.15
N GLU A 70 -19.15 0.56 0.98
CA GLU A 70 -20.58 0.33 0.74
C GLU A 70 -21.17 -0.72 1.69
N ALA A 71 -20.39 -1.73 2.07
CA ALA A 71 -20.81 -2.79 2.99
C ALA A 71 -20.71 -2.40 4.47
N GLY A 72 -20.23 -1.20 4.80
CA GLY A 72 -19.98 -0.78 6.20
C GLY A 72 -18.90 -1.61 6.89
N VAL A 73 -17.96 -2.19 6.14
CA VAL A 73 -16.80 -2.89 6.68
C VAL A 73 -15.68 -1.87 6.86
N SER A 74 -15.23 -1.68 8.11
CA SER A 74 -14.16 -0.73 8.41
C SER A 74 -12.85 -1.14 7.76
N TRP A 75 -12.20 -0.18 7.11
CA TRP A 75 -10.90 -0.36 6.49
C TRP A 75 -10.04 0.91 6.60
N LYS A 76 -8.72 0.76 6.47
CA LYS A 76 -7.75 1.87 6.45
C LYS A 76 -6.43 1.44 5.82
N ILE A 77 -5.72 2.41 5.27
CA ILE A 77 -4.32 2.26 4.84
C ILE A 77 -3.43 2.99 5.83
N TYR A 78 -2.40 2.31 6.33
CA TYR A 78 -1.35 2.86 7.17
C TYR A 78 -0.10 3.06 6.32
N GLN A 79 0.39 4.29 6.26
CA GLN A 79 1.52 4.70 5.43
C GLN A 79 2.08 6.02 5.95
N ASP A 80 3.25 6.44 5.46
CA ASP A 80 3.74 7.81 5.64
C ASP A 80 3.25 8.72 4.51
N ILE A 81 2.94 9.99 4.83
CA ILE A 81 2.42 10.93 3.83
C ILE A 81 3.49 11.47 2.88
N GLY A 82 4.78 11.39 3.24
CA GLY A 82 5.86 12.01 2.48
C GLY A 82 5.65 13.51 2.32
N ASP A 83 5.67 13.99 1.08
CA ASP A 83 5.38 15.40 0.76
C ASP A 83 3.89 15.62 0.40
N GLY A 84 3.06 14.59 0.61
CA GLY A 84 1.60 14.62 0.45
C GLY A 84 1.05 13.50 -0.45
N LEU A 85 -0.09 12.94 -0.06
CA LEU A 85 -0.80 11.91 -0.83
C LEU A 85 -1.76 12.53 -1.86
N ASN A 86 -1.22 13.46 -2.64
CA ASN A 86 -1.94 14.20 -3.67
C ASN A 86 -1.03 14.41 -4.89
N ALA A 87 -1.57 14.99 -5.97
CA ALA A 87 -0.81 15.20 -7.20
C ALA A 87 0.46 16.06 -7.02
N ALA A 88 0.44 17.05 -6.12
CA ALA A 88 1.60 17.90 -5.85
C ALA A 88 2.69 17.18 -5.03
N GLY A 89 2.28 16.27 -4.13
CA GLY A 89 3.18 15.39 -3.39
C GLY A 89 3.47 14.06 -4.11
N HIS A 90 3.20 13.98 -5.42
CA HIS A 90 3.44 12.80 -6.26
C HIS A 90 2.82 11.51 -5.69
N TRP A 91 1.67 11.62 -5.02
CA TRP A 91 0.95 10.51 -4.40
C TRP A 91 1.80 9.70 -3.39
N GLY A 92 2.81 10.31 -2.78
CA GLY A 92 3.72 9.65 -1.84
C GLY A 92 4.93 8.97 -2.47
N TRP A 93 5.11 9.05 -3.80
CA TRP A 93 6.35 8.69 -4.47
C TRP A 93 7.28 9.90 -4.57
N ILE A 94 8.19 10.01 -3.62
CA ILE A 94 9.12 11.14 -3.50
C ILE A 94 10.57 10.68 -3.61
N ASN A 95 11.50 11.61 -3.83
CA ASN A 95 12.94 11.34 -3.87
C ASN A 95 13.55 11.29 -2.45
N ASP A 96 12.92 10.50 -1.57
CA ASP A 96 13.35 10.22 -0.20
C ASP A 96 12.92 8.80 0.15
N ALA A 97 13.87 7.87 0.19
CA ALA A 97 13.58 6.46 0.34
C ALA A 97 13.02 6.09 1.73
N TYR A 98 13.12 6.98 2.72
CA TYR A 98 12.66 6.72 4.08
C TYR A 98 11.33 7.39 4.40
N ARG A 99 10.71 8.10 3.45
CA ARG A 99 9.41 8.76 3.63
C ARG A 99 8.46 8.45 2.46
N GLY A 100 7.18 8.76 2.67
CA GLY A 100 6.12 8.45 1.72
C GLY A 100 5.76 6.97 1.68
N ASN A 101 5.18 6.55 0.55
CA ASN A 101 4.71 5.19 0.34
C ASN A 101 5.31 4.53 -0.92
N TYR A 102 6.22 5.21 -1.63
CA TYR A 102 6.86 4.70 -2.84
C TYR A 102 5.91 4.23 -3.96
N GLY A 103 4.71 4.81 -4.03
CA GLY A 103 3.65 4.39 -4.95
C GLY A 103 3.00 3.05 -4.57
N ASP A 104 3.34 2.44 -3.44
CA ASP A 104 2.82 1.14 -2.97
C ASP A 104 1.31 1.19 -2.75
N ASN A 105 0.81 2.34 -2.32
CA ASN A 105 -0.63 2.60 -2.27
C ASN A 105 -1.17 3.05 -3.64
N SER A 106 -1.33 2.09 -4.55
CA SER A 106 -1.80 2.38 -5.91
C SER A 106 -3.29 2.74 -6.01
N LEU A 107 -4.05 2.70 -4.90
CA LEU A 107 -5.43 3.24 -4.87
C LEU A 107 -5.45 4.74 -5.21
N LEU A 108 -4.36 5.45 -4.92
CA LEU A 108 -4.16 6.85 -5.26
C LEU A 108 -4.14 7.13 -6.77
N TYR A 109 -4.07 6.08 -7.60
CA TYR A 109 -4.14 6.17 -9.04
C TYR A 109 -5.54 5.92 -9.61
N PHE A 110 -6.53 5.65 -8.77
CA PHE A 110 -7.93 5.52 -9.18
C PHE A 110 -8.64 6.86 -9.03
N ASN A 111 -9.48 7.22 -10.03
CA ASN A 111 -10.06 8.55 -10.14
C ASN A 111 -10.92 8.93 -8.93
N ASN A 112 -11.62 7.96 -8.33
CA ASN A 112 -12.42 8.21 -7.13
C ASN A 112 -11.57 8.69 -5.95
N TYR A 113 -10.38 8.13 -5.75
CA TYR A 113 -9.45 8.55 -4.69
C TYR A 113 -8.75 9.86 -5.02
N ARG A 114 -8.38 10.07 -6.29
CA ARG A 114 -7.78 11.33 -6.76
C ARG A 114 -8.70 12.52 -6.54
N ASN A 115 -9.99 12.32 -6.82
CA ASN A 115 -11.01 13.36 -6.75
C ASN A 115 -11.64 13.50 -5.36
N ALA A 116 -11.53 12.49 -4.50
CA ALA A 116 -12.02 12.55 -3.12
C ALA A 116 -11.43 13.76 -2.38
N GLN A 117 -12.24 14.35 -1.51
CA GLN A 117 -11.90 15.54 -0.71
C GLN A 117 -11.92 15.17 0.78
N PRO A 118 -11.27 15.96 1.66
CA PRO A 118 -11.34 15.74 3.11
C PRO A 118 -12.79 15.56 3.61
N GLY A 119 -13.02 14.55 4.43
CA GLY A 119 -14.36 14.15 4.89
C GLY A 119 -15.06 13.10 4.02
N ASP A 120 -14.55 12.83 2.82
CA ASP A 120 -14.89 11.62 2.07
C ASP A 120 -14.14 10.42 2.68
N PRO A 121 -14.82 9.30 3.01
CA PRO A 121 -14.15 8.13 3.54
C PRO A 121 -13.00 7.60 2.67
N LEU A 122 -13.08 7.71 1.33
CA LEU A 122 -12.00 7.30 0.44
C LEU A 122 -10.77 8.19 0.60
N TYR A 123 -10.96 9.49 0.86
CA TYR A 123 -9.87 10.40 1.18
C TYR A 123 -9.30 10.05 2.56
N ASP A 124 -10.14 10.05 3.59
CA ASP A 124 -9.68 9.97 4.98
C ASP A 124 -8.98 8.64 5.27
N LYS A 125 -9.39 7.54 4.62
CA LYS A 125 -8.85 6.19 4.87
C LYS A 125 -7.67 5.80 3.97
N ALA A 126 -7.48 6.48 2.83
CA ALA A 126 -6.40 6.14 1.88
C ALA A 126 -5.38 7.26 1.67
N ARG A 127 -5.69 8.51 2.04
CA ARG A 127 -4.87 9.70 1.79
C ARG A 127 -4.40 10.40 3.06
N THR A 128 -4.52 9.73 4.20
CA THR A 128 -3.92 10.12 5.47
C THR A 128 -2.83 9.12 5.86
N GLY A 129 -1.97 9.51 6.79
CA GLY A 129 -0.82 8.72 7.20
C GLY A 129 -0.07 9.38 8.34
N THR A 130 1.06 8.77 8.73
CA THR A 130 2.03 9.38 9.63
C THR A 130 2.77 10.52 8.93
N ASP A 131 3.43 11.38 9.70
CA ASP A 131 4.31 12.43 9.18
C ASP A 131 5.69 12.32 9.83
N VAL A 132 6.57 11.55 9.18
CA VAL A 132 7.95 11.33 9.62
C VAL A 132 8.78 12.62 9.52
N SER A 133 8.43 13.53 8.59
CA SER A 133 9.12 14.82 8.47
C SER A 133 8.86 15.73 9.67
N ALA A 134 7.70 15.59 10.31
CA ALA A 134 7.33 16.27 11.55
C ALA A 134 7.71 15.49 12.82
N GLY A 135 8.48 14.40 12.70
CA GLY A 135 8.95 13.59 13.82
C GLY A 135 7.99 12.48 14.28
N GLY A 136 6.96 12.15 13.49
CA GLY A 136 6.13 10.96 13.71
C GLY A 136 6.86 9.66 13.40
N GLY A 137 6.48 8.58 14.08
CA GLY A 137 6.96 7.22 13.81
C GLY A 137 6.11 6.50 12.77
N TYR A 138 6.72 5.62 11.96
CA TYR A 138 6.04 4.86 10.89
C TYR A 138 4.84 4.03 11.37
N PHE A 139 4.86 3.61 12.64
CA PHE A 139 3.87 2.70 13.23
C PHE A 139 2.92 3.40 14.20
N ASP A 140 3.04 4.71 14.40
CA ASP A 140 2.28 5.43 15.43
C ASP A 140 0.77 5.30 15.21
N ALA A 141 0.32 5.47 13.97
CA ALA A 141 -1.11 5.42 13.63
C ALA A 141 -1.73 4.03 13.85
N ILE A 142 -1.03 2.96 13.45
CA ILE A 142 -1.54 1.60 13.66
C ILE A 142 -1.45 1.20 15.14
N THR A 143 -0.39 1.61 15.84
CA THR A 143 -0.23 1.38 17.28
C THR A 143 -1.35 2.05 18.06
N ALA A 144 -1.69 3.29 17.73
CA ALA A 144 -2.80 4.01 18.35
C ALA A 144 -4.14 3.29 18.15
N ASP A 145 -4.45 2.84 16.94
CA ASP A 145 -5.69 2.12 16.64
C ASP A 145 -5.75 0.75 17.36
N VAL A 146 -4.63 0.04 17.48
CA VAL A 146 -4.54 -1.22 18.26
C VAL A 146 -4.77 -0.96 19.75
N GLN A 147 -4.07 0.02 20.33
CA GLN A 147 -4.17 0.34 21.76
C GLN A 147 -5.56 0.86 22.15
N ALA A 148 -6.22 1.59 21.26
CA ALA A 148 -7.57 2.09 21.46
C ALA A 148 -8.66 1.02 21.20
N GLY A 149 -8.30 -0.16 20.69
CA GLY A 149 -9.26 -1.20 20.31
C GLY A 149 -10.11 -0.80 19.09
N THR A 150 -9.59 0.09 18.23
CA THR A 150 -10.26 0.65 17.05
C THR A 150 -9.62 0.22 15.73
N LEU A 151 -8.72 -0.78 15.74
CA LEU A 151 -8.14 -1.35 14.53
C LEU A 151 -9.26 -1.76 13.54
N PRO A 152 -9.22 -1.27 12.29
CA PRO A 152 -10.19 -1.64 11.28
C PRO A 152 -10.22 -3.15 11.00
N ARG A 153 -11.36 -3.63 10.50
CA ARG A 153 -11.49 -5.05 10.12
C ARG A 153 -10.55 -5.42 8.99
N ILE A 154 -10.23 -4.48 8.11
CA ILE A 154 -9.28 -4.65 7.01
C ILE A 154 -8.24 -3.53 7.08
N SER A 155 -6.98 -3.89 7.31
CA SER A 155 -5.87 -2.94 7.45
C SER A 155 -4.81 -3.25 6.41
N TRP A 156 -4.45 -2.26 5.60
CA TRP A 156 -3.32 -2.35 4.68
C TRP A 156 -2.18 -1.47 5.15
N VAL A 157 -0.95 -1.89 4.89
CA VAL A 157 0.26 -1.13 5.24
C VAL A 157 1.07 -0.91 3.97
N ALA A 158 1.48 0.33 3.73
CA ALA A 158 2.38 0.71 2.65
C ALA A 158 3.61 1.39 3.23
N ALA A 159 4.79 0.85 2.93
CA ALA A 159 6.04 1.30 3.52
C ALA A 159 6.78 2.28 2.60
N PRO A 160 7.66 3.15 3.14
CA PRO A 160 8.65 3.87 2.34
C PRO A 160 9.60 2.92 1.59
N GLU A 161 10.15 3.37 0.45
CA GLU A 161 10.98 2.56 -0.48
C GLU A 161 12.01 1.67 0.23
N ALA A 162 12.77 2.26 1.16
CA ALA A 162 13.86 1.61 1.88
C ALA A 162 13.42 0.35 2.63
N PHE A 163 12.14 0.23 2.93
CA PHE A 163 11.54 -0.84 3.72
C PHE A 163 10.67 -1.80 2.90
N THR A 164 10.57 -1.60 1.59
CA THR A 164 9.74 -2.43 0.69
C THR A 164 10.46 -3.69 0.18
N GLU A 165 11.74 -3.84 0.51
CA GLU A 165 12.66 -4.80 -0.12
C GLU A 165 12.87 -4.59 -1.63
N HIS A 166 12.57 -3.38 -2.12
CA HIS A 166 13.02 -2.96 -3.44
C HIS A 166 14.55 -3.13 -3.53
N SER A 167 15.04 -3.63 -4.67
CA SER A 167 16.43 -4.09 -4.85
C SER A 167 17.51 -3.02 -4.65
N ASN A 168 17.09 -1.76 -4.53
CA ASN A 168 17.97 -0.65 -4.17
C ASN A 168 18.48 -0.76 -2.71
N PHE A 169 17.80 -1.52 -1.86
CA PHE A 169 18.08 -1.62 -0.43
C PHE A 169 18.26 -3.08 0.03
N PRO A 170 19.07 -3.32 1.07
CA PRO A 170 19.21 -4.65 1.66
C PRO A 170 17.90 -5.17 2.27
N SER A 171 17.61 -6.46 2.11
CA SER A 171 16.37 -7.09 2.64
C SER A 171 16.21 -6.99 4.16
N ASN A 172 17.28 -6.77 4.93
CA ASN A 172 17.15 -6.60 6.39
C ASN A 172 16.41 -5.32 6.78
N TYR A 173 16.27 -4.34 5.88
CA TYR A 173 15.48 -3.13 6.14
C TYR A 173 13.98 -3.44 6.09
N GLY A 174 13.53 -4.20 5.08
CA GLY A 174 12.16 -4.71 5.04
C GLY A 174 11.86 -5.64 6.22
N ALA A 175 12.80 -6.52 6.56
CA ALA A 175 12.70 -7.35 7.76
C ALA A 175 12.53 -6.52 9.06
N TRP A 176 13.27 -5.41 9.21
CA TRP A 176 13.10 -4.50 10.35
C TRP A 176 11.70 -3.88 10.38
N TYR A 177 11.18 -3.46 9.23
CA TYR A 177 9.87 -2.84 9.15
C TYR A 177 8.75 -3.84 9.47
N ILE A 178 8.82 -5.05 8.91
CA ILE A 178 7.87 -6.14 9.22
C ILE A 178 7.96 -6.52 10.71
N ALA A 179 9.16 -6.60 11.28
CA ALA A 179 9.35 -6.89 12.71
C ALA A 179 8.81 -5.79 13.63
N GLY A 180 8.80 -4.54 13.20
CA GLY A 180 8.19 -3.43 13.95
C GLY A 180 6.66 -3.42 13.87
N LEU A 181 6.10 -4.01 12.81
CA LEU A 181 4.66 -4.10 12.58
C LEU A 181 3.99 -5.28 13.31
N LEU A 182 4.67 -6.44 13.38
CA LEU A 182 4.17 -7.69 13.98
C LEU A 182 4.37 -7.75 15.50
#